data_AF-A0A1B8ZEK6-F1
#
_entry.id   AF-A0A1B8ZEK6-F1
#
_cell.length_a   1.000
_cell.length_b   1.000
_cell.length_c   1.000
_cell.angle_alpha   90.00
_cell.angle_beta   90.00
_cell.angle_gamma   90.00
#
_symmetry.space_group_name_H-M   'P 1'
#
loop_
_entity.id
_entity.type
_entity.pdbx_description
1 polymer ?
#
loop_
_entity_poly.entity_id
_entity_poly.type
_entity_poly.pdbx_seq_one_letter_code
_entity_poly.pdbx_strand_id
1 'polypeptide(L)'
;MKYIVLSALFLFSCKEKETRKNPEKKDSATVAKAPAAVLPHDTDILKILVDEEAETEKGARPDYKDYSVSFSNDGDSYTVSFQKIASDDFNNDGITDYIVERDSEGMLGGNANTNSEVMYIIMGKNNTISEKHEILMYAPFSYNILDGISYEGGKLKASAVQNYRVYSVPEDSLQSAQLSFVYKDGNVYEDSYLTGCELGKWKNKKIFNSASEHYRSIDRHNYTETVNEKYHSDGFEASAEFSGCDNMNVVFEGAYKTSDTGIKSIGEKRKQFLDFLLKNTTLQKEIAVVQNHYLTHQPSGSYTDVGNLSFNIFTDKKKGEINFRLVITKENNPKQNENWDIVTRIK
;
A
#
# COMPACT_ATOMS: atom_id res chain seq x y z
N MET A 1 59.48 11.41 7.20
CA MET A 1 60.21 12.62 6.75
C MET A 1 60.78 12.35 5.36
N LYS A 2 60.54 13.29 4.44
CA LYS A 2 61.26 13.61 3.19
C LYS A 2 61.14 12.66 1.98
N TYR A 3 60.31 13.17 1.07
CA TYR A 3 60.23 13.05 -0.38
C TYR A 3 61.56 12.95 -1.15
N ILE A 4 61.41 12.52 -2.43
CA ILE A 4 61.99 13.00 -3.70
C ILE A 4 62.36 11.76 -4.54
N VAL A 5 62.22 11.63 -5.87
CA VAL A 5 61.52 12.29 -6.99
C VAL A 5 62.21 11.71 -8.25
N LEU A 6 61.45 11.57 -9.34
CA LEU A 6 61.88 11.58 -10.75
C LEU A 6 62.67 10.40 -11.39
N SER A 7 62.07 9.97 -12.50
CA SER A 7 62.63 9.99 -13.86
C SER A 7 63.04 8.69 -14.53
N ALA A 8 62.38 8.51 -15.67
CA ALA A 8 62.59 7.53 -16.71
C ALA A 8 64.01 7.55 -17.30
N LEU A 9 64.46 6.37 -17.71
CA LEU A 9 65.44 6.19 -18.77
C LEU A 9 64.85 5.21 -19.78
N PHE A 10 64.43 5.79 -20.90
CA PHE A 10 64.23 5.09 -22.17
C PHE A 10 65.58 4.56 -22.67
N LEU A 11 65.65 3.27 -22.98
CA LEU A 11 66.48 2.75 -24.07
C LEU A 11 65.68 1.67 -24.80
N PHE A 12 64.95 2.10 -25.83
CA PHE A 12 64.57 1.24 -26.94
C PHE A 12 65.82 0.90 -27.74
N SER A 13 65.98 -0.40 -28.07
CA SER A 13 66.20 -0.88 -29.45
C SER A 13 66.89 -2.25 -29.43
N CYS A 14 66.19 -3.29 -29.85
CA CYS A 14 66.62 -4.11 -30.99
C CYS A 14 65.69 -5.31 -31.27
N LYS A 15 65.34 -5.40 -32.56
CA LYS A 15 65.16 -6.60 -33.40
C LYS A 15 63.83 -7.34 -33.46
N GLU A 16 63.18 -7.12 -34.61
CA GLU A 16 62.50 -8.11 -35.44
C GLU A 16 62.97 -9.56 -35.25
N LYS A 17 61.98 -10.47 -35.17
CA LYS A 17 61.87 -11.62 -36.07
C LYS A 17 60.46 -12.22 -36.01
N GLU A 18 59.79 -12.22 -37.15
CA GLU A 18 58.62 -13.05 -37.42
C GLU A 18 58.95 -14.54 -37.32
N THR A 19 58.00 -15.35 -36.86
CA THR A 19 57.82 -16.70 -37.40
C THR A 19 56.39 -17.19 -37.22
N ARG A 20 55.85 -17.70 -38.33
CA ARG A 20 54.50 -18.24 -38.58
C ARG A 20 54.17 -19.49 -37.77
N LYS A 21 52.87 -19.71 -37.50
CA LYS A 21 52.17 -20.98 -37.77
C LYS A 21 50.71 -20.72 -38.14
N ASN A 22 50.23 -21.56 -39.06
CA ASN A 22 48.97 -21.51 -39.80
C ASN A 22 47.95 -22.50 -39.14
N PRO A 23 46.73 -22.71 -39.68
CA PRO A 23 45.47 -22.31 -39.05
C PRO A 23 44.57 -23.51 -38.69
N GLU A 24 43.63 -23.39 -37.73
CA GLU A 24 42.42 -24.24 -37.73
C GLU A 24 41.30 -23.77 -36.78
N LYS A 25 40.08 -23.83 -37.33
CA LYS A 25 38.74 -23.70 -36.75
C LYS A 25 38.33 -22.35 -36.14
N LYS A 26 37.54 -21.60 -36.93
CA LYS A 26 36.52 -20.67 -36.43
C LYS A 26 35.53 -21.46 -35.57
N ASP A 27 35.68 -21.39 -34.27
CA ASP A 27 34.56 -21.64 -33.38
C ASP A 27 33.55 -20.51 -33.58
N SER A 28 32.39 -20.93 -34.08
CA SER A 28 31.17 -20.15 -34.07
C SER A 28 30.91 -19.74 -32.62
N ALA A 29 31.24 -18.49 -32.29
CA ALA A 29 30.71 -17.85 -31.10
C ALA A 29 29.19 -17.84 -31.28
N THR A 30 28.51 -18.78 -30.64
CA THR A 30 27.07 -18.75 -30.46
C THR A 30 26.80 -17.45 -29.72
N VAL A 31 26.53 -16.39 -30.47
CA VAL A 31 25.92 -15.18 -29.94
C VAL A 31 24.66 -15.66 -29.28
N ALA A 32 24.66 -15.70 -27.95
CA ALA A 32 23.47 -15.95 -27.17
C ALA A 32 22.44 -14.98 -27.73
N LYS A 33 21.44 -15.53 -28.42
CA LYS A 33 20.30 -14.76 -28.89
C LYS A 33 19.79 -14.07 -27.63
N ALA A 34 19.91 -12.75 -27.57
CA ALA A 34 19.17 -11.98 -26.59
C ALA A 34 17.74 -12.55 -26.59
N PRO A 35 17.14 -12.82 -25.41
CA PRO A 35 15.77 -13.30 -25.38
C PRO A 35 14.98 -12.37 -26.29
N ALA A 36 14.31 -12.97 -27.29
CA ALA A 36 13.57 -12.22 -28.27
C ALA A 36 12.73 -11.21 -27.48
N ALA A 37 12.88 -9.91 -27.79
CA ALA A 37 11.95 -8.92 -27.32
C ALA A 37 10.58 -9.49 -27.66
N VAL A 38 9.82 -9.86 -26.62
CA VAL A 38 8.44 -10.24 -26.79
C VAL A 38 7.81 -8.98 -27.31
N LEU A 39 7.54 -8.96 -28.62
CA LEU A 39 6.73 -7.91 -29.23
C LEU A 39 5.46 -7.85 -28.37
N PRO A 40 5.10 -6.68 -27.81
CA PRO A 40 3.88 -6.58 -27.03
C PRO A 40 2.75 -6.99 -27.97
N HIS A 41 2.13 -8.13 -27.70
CA HIS A 41 0.75 -8.29 -28.08
C HIS A 41 0.02 -7.19 -27.31
N ASP A 42 -0.56 -6.22 -28.03
CA ASP A 42 -1.39 -5.17 -27.42
C ASP A 42 -2.34 -5.84 -26.43
N THR A 43 -2.06 -5.67 -25.15
CA THR A 43 -2.87 -6.24 -24.09
C THR A 43 -4.05 -5.31 -23.93
N ASP A 44 -5.24 -5.83 -24.23
CA ASP A 44 -6.47 -5.11 -23.95
C ASP A 44 -6.78 -5.20 -22.45
N ILE A 45 -6.21 -4.26 -21.70
CA ILE A 45 -6.37 -4.22 -20.25
C ILE A 45 -7.83 -4.03 -19.84
N LEU A 46 -8.61 -3.26 -20.60
CA LEU A 46 -10.00 -2.99 -20.28
C LEU A 46 -10.83 -4.26 -20.41
N LYS A 47 -10.55 -5.08 -21.43
CA LYS A 47 -11.17 -6.40 -21.54
C LYS A 47 -10.84 -7.31 -20.35
N ILE A 48 -9.58 -7.33 -19.89
CA ILE A 48 -9.19 -8.13 -18.71
C ILE A 48 -10.01 -7.70 -17.48
N LEU A 49 -10.16 -6.40 -17.26
CA LEU A 49 -10.92 -5.86 -16.12
C LEU A 49 -12.42 -6.16 -16.23
N VAL A 50 -12.99 -6.08 -17.44
CA VAL A 50 -14.38 -6.50 -17.71
C VAL A 50 -14.58 -7.99 -17.39
N ASP A 51 -13.63 -8.85 -17.80
CA ASP A 51 -13.68 -10.28 -17.51
C ASP A 51 -13.60 -10.53 -15.99
N GLU A 52 -12.66 -9.90 -15.28
CA GLU A 52 -12.54 -10.01 -13.81
C GLU A 52 -13.78 -9.52 -13.07
N GLU A 53 -14.35 -8.38 -13.48
CA GLU A 53 -15.56 -7.81 -12.86
C GLU A 53 -16.79 -8.70 -13.11
N ALA A 54 -16.92 -9.29 -14.30
CA ALA A 54 -18.02 -10.19 -14.63
C ALA A 54 -17.97 -11.52 -13.84
N GLU A 55 -16.81 -11.91 -13.31
CA GLU A 55 -16.67 -13.09 -12.45
C GLU A 55 -17.12 -12.86 -11.00
N THR A 56 -17.29 -11.60 -10.58
CA THR A 56 -17.62 -11.25 -9.19
C THR A 56 -19.03 -11.71 -8.77
N GLU A 57 -19.99 -11.67 -9.68
CA GLU A 57 -21.39 -12.01 -9.39
C GLU A 57 -22.06 -12.81 -10.52
N LYS A 58 -22.96 -13.72 -10.14
CA LYS A 58 -23.74 -14.48 -11.10
C LYS A 58 -24.74 -13.58 -11.83
N GLY A 59 -24.80 -13.73 -13.16
CA GLY A 59 -25.74 -12.96 -13.99
C GLY A 59 -25.18 -11.62 -14.46
N ALA A 60 -23.91 -11.34 -14.17
CA ALA A 60 -23.14 -10.27 -14.81
C ALA A 60 -23.21 -10.37 -16.34
N ARG A 61 -23.35 -9.22 -16.99
CA ARG A 61 -23.46 -9.12 -18.46
C ARG A 61 -22.32 -8.22 -18.96
N PRO A 62 -21.19 -8.79 -19.41
CA PRO A 62 -20.11 -8.00 -19.96
C PRO A 62 -20.49 -7.41 -21.32
N ASP A 63 -20.16 -6.14 -21.52
CA ASP A 63 -20.18 -5.43 -22.79
C ASP A 63 -18.76 -4.94 -23.13
N TYR A 64 -18.11 -5.67 -24.04
CA TYR A 64 -16.75 -5.36 -24.47
C TYR A 64 -16.64 -4.16 -25.42
N LYS A 65 -17.76 -3.64 -25.94
CA LYS A 65 -17.74 -2.47 -26.81
C LYS A 65 -17.59 -1.20 -25.97
N ASP A 66 -18.32 -1.15 -24.85
CA ASP A 66 -18.34 -0.03 -23.93
C ASP A 66 -17.47 -0.28 -22.68
N TYR A 67 -16.73 -1.41 -22.66
CA TYR A 67 -15.92 -1.90 -21.55
C TYR A 67 -16.65 -1.81 -20.21
N SER A 68 -17.82 -2.42 -20.14
CA SER A 68 -18.68 -2.38 -18.96
C SER A 68 -19.25 -3.75 -18.58
N VAL A 69 -19.78 -3.84 -17.37
CA VAL A 69 -20.47 -5.02 -16.85
C VAL A 69 -21.76 -4.55 -16.18
N SER A 70 -22.90 -5.04 -16.65
CA SER A 70 -24.18 -4.77 -16.02
C SER A 70 -24.62 -5.93 -15.12
N PHE A 71 -25.08 -5.58 -13.92
CA PHE A 71 -25.59 -6.50 -12.92
C PHE A 71 -27.09 -6.29 -12.76
N SER A 72 -27.86 -7.35 -13.03
CA SER A 72 -29.31 -7.35 -12.82
C SER A 72 -29.61 -7.83 -11.41
N ASN A 73 -29.93 -6.92 -10.50
CA ASN A 73 -30.42 -7.24 -9.16
C ASN A 73 -31.88 -6.75 -9.05
N ASP A 74 -32.76 -7.54 -8.43
CA ASP A 74 -34.21 -7.27 -8.40
C ASP A 74 -34.52 -5.97 -7.64
N GLY A 75 -34.50 -4.83 -8.36
CA GLY A 75 -34.71 -3.48 -7.83
C GLY A 75 -33.47 -2.58 -7.85
N ASP A 76 -32.28 -3.18 -7.85
CA ASP A 76 -31.00 -2.50 -7.56
C ASP A 76 -29.94 -2.79 -8.64
N SER A 77 -30.33 -2.71 -9.91
CA SER A 77 -29.38 -2.91 -11.00
C SER A 77 -28.31 -1.82 -11.01
N TYR A 78 -27.07 -2.22 -11.30
CA TYR A 78 -25.95 -1.31 -11.46
C TYR A 78 -25.08 -1.73 -12.64
N THR A 79 -24.28 -0.80 -13.15
CA THR A 79 -23.30 -1.02 -14.22
C THR A 79 -21.95 -0.54 -13.73
N VAL A 80 -20.91 -1.30 -14.05
CA VAL A 80 -19.52 -0.92 -13.83
C VAL A 80 -18.88 -0.68 -15.19
N SER A 81 -18.18 0.43 -15.39
CA SER A 81 -17.48 0.77 -16.62
C SER A 81 -16.01 1.07 -16.36
N PHE A 82 -15.17 0.76 -17.36
CA PHE A 82 -13.73 0.96 -17.28
C PHE A 82 -13.26 1.89 -18.39
N GLN A 83 -12.51 2.93 -18.02
CA GLN A 83 -11.91 3.87 -18.95
C GLN A 83 -10.41 3.99 -18.73
N LYS A 84 -9.61 3.76 -19.77
CA LYS A 84 -8.15 3.96 -19.68
C LYS A 84 -7.83 5.45 -19.62
N ILE A 85 -7.14 5.88 -18.55
CA ILE A 85 -6.60 7.23 -18.39
C ILE A 85 -5.22 7.32 -19.04
N ALA A 86 -4.33 6.37 -18.73
CA ALA A 86 -2.95 6.40 -19.19
C ALA A 86 -2.32 5.01 -19.31
N SER A 87 -1.19 4.95 -19.99
CA SER A 87 -0.30 3.80 -20.07
C SER A 87 1.15 4.28 -20.03
N ASP A 88 1.99 3.65 -19.23
CA ASP A 88 3.40 3.99 -19.03
C ASP A 88 4.14 2.76 -18.49
N ASP A 89 5.45 2.84 -18.24
CA ASP A 89 6.21 1.82 -17.50
C ASP A 89 6.51 2.37 -16.09
N PHE A 90 5.61 2.13 -15.13
CA PHE A 90 5.67 2.79 -13.83
C PHE A 90 6.80 2.23 -12.96
N ASN A 91 7.10 0.94 -13.10
CA ASN A 91 8.11 0.23 -12.30
C ASN A 91 9.47 0.09 -13.03
N ASN A 92 9.58 0.55 -14.29
CA ASN A 92 10.76 0.48 -15.15
C ASN A 92 11.23 -0.94 -15.46
N ASP A 93 10.30 -1.90 -15.57
CA ASP A 93 10.62 -3.30 -15.90
C ASP A 93 10.54 -3.62 -17.40
N GLY A 94 10.16 -2.63 -18.22
CA GLY A 94 9.98 -2.74 -19.66
C GLY A 94 8.63 -3.28 -20.10
N ILE A 95 7.67 -3.46 -19.18
CA ILE A 95 6.29 -3.86 -19.44
C ILE A 95 5.39 -2.62 -19.31
N THR A 96 4.42 -2.49 -20.20
CA THR A 96 3.44 -1.39 -20.12
C THR A 96 2.42 -1.66 -19.02
N ASP A 97 2.34 -0.72 -18.09
CA ASP A 97 1.36 -0.59 -17.02
C ASP A 97 0.22 0.37 -17.42
N TYR A 98 -0.84 0.40 -16.61
CA TYR A 98 -2.05 1.16 -16.93
C TYR A 98 -2.61 1.92 -15.73
N ILE A 99 -3.17 3.09 -16.01
CA ILE A 99 -4.09 3.78 -15.10
C ILE A 99 -5.48 3.71 -15.71
N VAL A 100 -6.44 3.17 -14.97
CA VAL A 100 -7.81 2.94 -15.41
C VAL A 100 -8.77 3.54 -14.39
N GLU A 101 -9.73 4.31 -14.86
CA GLU A 101 -10.89 4.74 -14.08
C GLU A 101 -11.91 3.61 -14.08
N ARG A 102 -12.40 3.24 -12.89
CA ARG A 102 -13.52 2.32 -12.69
C ARG A 102 -14.66 3.11 -12.09
N ASP A 103 -15.76 3.19 -12.82
CA ASP A 103 -16.99 3.84 -12.38
C ASP A 103 -18.09 2.81 -12.19
N SER A 104 -18.90 3.00 -11.16
CA SER A 104 -20.09 2.23 -10.85
C SER A 104 -21.29 3.16 -10.77
N GLU A 105 -22.28 2.91 -11.61
CA GLU A 105 -23.52 3.66 -11.66
C GLU A 105 -24.72 2.76 -11.37
N GLY A 106 -25.71 3.26 -10.64
CA GLY A 106 -26.90 2.49 -10.26
C GLY A 106 -27.67 3.17 -9.14
N MET A 107 -28.67 2.47 -8.58
CA MET A 107 -29.41 3.01 -7.45
C MET A 107 -28.48 3.25 -6.25
N LEU A 108 -28.64 4.38 -5.55
CA LEU A 108 -27.71 4.87 -4.51
C LEU A 108 -26.26 5.10 -4.99
N GLY A 109 -26.05 5.12 -6.31
CA GLY A 109 -24.77 5.35 -6.94
C GLY A 109 -23.99 4.08 -7.29
N GLY A 110 -24.66 2.95 -7.48
CA GLY A 110 -24.02 1.72 -7.97
C GLY A 110 -23.64 0.77 -6.83
N ASN A 111 -22.44 0.20 -6.89
CA ASN A 111 -21.92 -0.63 -5.79
C ASN A 111 -21.85 0.21 -4.51
N ALA A 112 -22.57 -0.19 -3.47
CA ALA A 112 -22.77 0.56 -2.23
C ALA A 112 -21.47 1.00 -1.53
N ASN A 113 -20.33 0.40 -1.87
CA ASN A 113 -19.04 0.65 -1.24
C ASN A 113 -18.05 1.45 -2.10
N THR A 114 -18.26 1.62 -3.41
CA THR A 114 -17.33 2.34 -4.30
C THR A 114 -18.01 2.75 -5.61
N ASN A 115 -18.22 4.06 -5.79
CA ASN A 115 -18.86 4.61 -6.98
C ASN A 115 -17.85 4.94 -8.08
N SER A 116 -16.68 5.45 -7.70
CA SER A 116 -15.64 5.81 -8.64
C SER A 116 -14.27 5.68 -8.00
N GLU A 117 -13.33 5.10 -8.73
CA GLU A 117 -11.94 4.96 -8.31
C GLU A 117 -10.97 4.99 -9.49
N VAL A 118 -9.74 5.41 -9.21
CA VAL A 118 -8.60 5.22 -10.12
C VAL A 118 -7.82 3.99 -9.70
N MET A 119 -7.59 3.08 -10.65
CA MET A 119 -6.77 1.89 -10.49
C MET A 119 -5.44 2.07 -11.20
N TYR A 120 -4.35 1.95 -10.45
CA TYR A 120 -3.03 1.67 -11.01
C TYR A 120 -2.87 0.16 -11.16
N ILE A 121 -2.57 -0.29 -12.37
CA ILE A 121 -2.44 -1.70 -12.71
C ILE A 121 -1.02 -1.94 -13.19
N ILE A 122 -0.25 -2.66 -12.36
CA ILE A 122 1.12 -3.03 -12.67
C ILE A 122 1.10 -4.40 -13.34
N MET A 123 1.62 -4.45 -14.56
CA MET A 123 1.60 -5.65 -15.37
C MET A 123 2.82 -6.51 -15.09
N GLY A 124 2.60 -7.81 -15.04
CA GLY A 124 3.64 -8.82 -15.02
C GLY A 124 3.87 -9.41 -16.40
N LYS A 125 4.81 -10.35 -16.46
CA LYS A 125 5.11 -11.13 -17.67
C LYS A 125 3.87 -11.92 -18.12
N ASN A 126 3.78 -12.20 -19.42
CA ASN A 126 2.69 -12.96 -20.02
C ASN A 126 1.30 -12.33 -19.83
N ASN A 127 1.22 -11.00 -19.79
CA ASN A 127 -0.02 -10.22 -19.71
C ASN A 127 -0.85 -10.51 -18.45
N THR A 128 -0.22 -10.91 -17.35
CA THR A 128 -0.87 -11.10 -16.05
C THR A 128 -0.78 -9.83 -15.23
N ILE A 129 -1.80 -9.50 -14.43
CA ILE A 129 -1.70 -8.39 -13.48
C ILE A 129 -0.82 -8.82 -12.29
N SER A 130 0.22 -8.04 -11.99
CA SER A 130 1.13 -8.27 -10.86
C SER A 130 0.66 -7.54 -9.60
N GLU A 131 0.24 -6.29 -9.73
CA GLU A 131 -0.24 -5.47 -8.62
C GLU A 131 -1.42 -4.60 -9.05
N LYS A 132 -2.31 -4.29 -8.10
CA LYS A 132 -3.36 -3.28 -8.25
C LYS A 132 -3.32 -2.34 -7.06
N HIS A 133 -3.43 -1.05 -7.32
CA HIS A 133 -3.54 -0.02 -6.29
C HIS A 133 -4.73 0.87 -6.61
N GLU A 134 -5.59 1.08 -5.62
CA GLU A 134 -6.86 1.80 -5.78
C GLU A 134 -6.81 3.15 -5.07
N ILE A 135 -7.24 4.20 -5.76
CA ILE A 135 -7.48 5.53 -5.19
C ILE A 135 -8.97 5.81 -5.29
N LEU A 136 -9.65 5.85 -4.14
CA LEU A 136 -11.07 6.19 -4.10
C LEU A 136 -11.28 7.64 -4.56
N MET A 137 -12.05 7.80 -5.64
CA MET A 137 -12.47 9.12 -6.13
C MET A 137 -13.77 9.55 -5.45
N TYR A 138 -14.75 8.67 -5.36
CA TYR A 138 -16.04 8.99 -4.75
C TYR A 138 -16.76 7.77 -4.19
N ALA A 139 -17.37 7.96 -3.02
CA ALA A 139 -18.45 7.15 -2.48
C ALA A 139 -19.36 8.06 -1.62
N PRO A 140 -20.64 7.71 -1.37
CA PRO A 140 -21.54 8.52 -0.54
C PRO A 140 -20.97 8.92 0.83
N PHE A 141 -20.12 8.08 1.41
CA PHE A 141 -19.48 8.28 2.71
C PHE A 141 -17.96 8.51 2.62
N SER A 142 -17.40 8.74 1.42
CA SER A 142 -16.02 9.17 1.30
C SER A 142 -15.87 10.57 1.88
N TYR A 143 -14.72 10.90 2.48
CA TYR A 143 -14.49 12.25 3.00
C TYR A 143 -14.19 13.26 1.89
N ASN A 144 -13.65 12.80 0.76
CA ASN A 144 -13.32 13.64 -0.38
C ASN A 144 -13.95 13.11 -1.65
N ILE A 145 -14.13 14.02 -2.60
CA ILE A 145 -14.46 13.76 -3.98
C ILE A 145 -13.23 14.16 -4.79
N LEU A 146 -12.73 13.26 -5.63
CA LEU A 146 -11.66 13.56 -6.58
C LEU A 146 -12.24 13.77 -7.98
N ASP A 147 -11.83 14.84 -8.63
CA ASP A 147 -12.23 15.22 -9.98
C ASP A 147 -11.07 15.82 -10.77
N GLY A 148 -11.30 16.15 -12.05
CA GLY A 148 -10.28 16.77 -12.90
C GLY A 148 -9.03 15.90 -13.11
N ILE A 149 -9.20 14.58 -13.16
CA ILE A 149 -8.11 13.62 -13.26
C ILE A 149 -7.32 13.81 -14.54
N SER A 150 -5.99 13.89 -14.42
CA SER A 150 -5.07 13.93 -15.55
C SER A 150 -3.76 13.23 -15.20
N TYR A 151 -3.10 12.63 -16.20
CA TYR A 151 -1.79 12.00 -16.01
C TYR A 151 -0.74 12.69 -16.88
N GLU A 152 0.27 13.27 -16.25
CA GLU A 152 1.38 13.94 -16.94
C GLU A 152 2.68 13.85 -16.13
N GLY A 153 3.78 13.56 -16.83
CA GLY A 153 5.11 13.56 -16.23
C GLY A 153 5.30 12.54 -15.10
N GLY A 154 4.75 11.33 -15.23
CA GLY A 154 4.88 10.28 -14.22
C GLY A 154 3.91 10.40 -13.04
N LYS A 155 2.98 11.36 -13.09
CA LYS A 155 2.09 11.68 -11.97
C LYS A 155 0.64 11.81 -12.41
N LEU A 156 -0.26 11.22 -11.64
CA LEU A 156 -1.68 11.52 -11.71
C LEU A 156 -1.95 12.78 -10.90
N LYS A 157 -2.72 13.73 -11.44
CA LYS A 157 -3.16 14.93 -10.75
C LYS A 157 -4.67 14.89 -10.61
N ALA A 158 -5.15 15.36 -9.47
CA ALA A 158 -6.57 15.42 -9.15
C ALA A 158 -6.88 16.70 -8.37
N SER A 159 -8.05 17.26 -8.62
CA SER A 159 -8.69 18.21 -7.70
C SER A 159 -9.41 17.39 -6.64
N ALA A 160 -9.24 17.76 -5.37
CA ALA A 160 -9.96 17.17 -4.24
C ALA A 160 -10.87 18.21 -3.64
N VAL A 161 -12.11 17.83 -3.33
CA VAL A 161 -13.09 18.66 -2.62
C VAL A 161 -13.67 17.86 -1.46
N GLN A 162 -13.93 18.53 -0.33
CA GLN A 162 -14.66 17.91 0.78
C GLN A 162 -16.01 17.36 0.30
N ASN A 163 -16.35 16.14 0.70
CA ASN A 163 -17.63 15.54 0.34
C ASN A 163 -18.77 16.21 1.13
N TYR A 164 -19.64 16.91 0.40
CA TYR A 164 -20.83 17.59 0.91
C TYR A 164 -21.79 16.69 1.70
N ARG A 165 -21.73 15.37 1.53
CA ARG A 165 -22.54 14.40 2.29
C ARG A 165 -22.01 14.11 3.68
N VAL A 166 -20.70 14.27 3.88
CA VAL A 166 -20.00 13.96 5.13
C VAL A 166 -19.76 15.23 5.94
N TYR A 167 -19.36 16.30 5.25
CA TYR A 167 -19.09 17.59 5.88
C TYR A 167 -20.39 18.39 6.01
N SER A 168 -20.79 18.65 7.26
CA SER A 168 -21.99 19.43 7.60
C SER A 168 -21.73 20.94 7.49
N VAL A 169 -21.31 21.41 6.32
CA VAL A 169 -21.09 22.82 5.99
C VAL A 169 -21.84 23.19 4.70
N PRO A 170 -22.14 24.47 4.46
CA PRO A 170 -22.68 24.92 3.18
C PRO A 170 -21.77 24.52 1.99
N GLU A 171 -22.35 24.21 0.83
CA GLU A 171 -21.58 23.76 -0.35
C GLU A 171 -20.53 24.79 -0.82
N ASP A 172 -20.83 26.08 -0.71
CA ASP A 172 -19.91 27.18 -1.03
C ASP A 172 -18.77 27.35 -0.01
N SER A 173 -18.84 26.62 1.12
CA SER A 173 -17.84 26.61 2.18
C SER A 173 -16.99 25.34 2.18
N LEU A 174 -17.23 24.40 1.25
CA LEU A 174 -16.42 23.20 1.12
C LEU A 174 -15.00 23.55 0.67
N GLN A 175 -14.04 22.96 1.35
CA GLN A 175 -12.63 23.18 1.04
C GLN A 175 -12.20 22.34 -0.16
N SER A 176 -11.20 22.84 -0.89
CA SER A 176 -10.60 22.14 -2.02
C SER A 176 -9.07 22.20 -1.97
N ALA A 177 -8.43 21.21 -2.59
CA ALA A 177 -6.98 21.09 -2.69
C ALA A 177 -6.59 20.41 -4.00
N GLN A 178 -5.32 20.56 -4.41
CA GLN A 178 -4.76 19.82 -5.53
C GLN A 178 -3.93 18.68 -4.99
N LEU A 179 -4.21 17.46 -5.44
CA LEU A 179 -3.47 16.25 -5.10
C LEU A 179 -2.68 15.77 -6.30
N SER A 180 -1.57 15.10 -6.01
CA SER A 180 -0.77 14.42 -7.02
C SER A 180 -0.38 13.04 -6.53
N PHE A 181 -0.51 12.02 -7.38
CA PHE A 181 -0.19 10.65 -7.05
C PHE A 181 0.94 10.14 -7.93
N VAL A 182 1.82 9.34 -7.35
CA VAL A 182 2.99 8.76 -8.00
C VAL A 182 3.14 7.29 -7.62
N TYR A 183 3.42 6.44 -8.60
CA TYR A 183 3.85 5.07 -8.32
C TYR A 183 5.34 5.08 -7.98
N LYS A 184 5.70 4.52 -6.82
CA LYS A 184 7.07 4.48 -6.34
C LYS A 184 7.25 3.33 -5.36
N ASP A 185 8.41 2.69 -5.40
CA ASP A 185 8.80 1.66 -4.42
C ASP A 185 7.74 0.57 -4.23
N GLY A 186 7.01 0.15 -5.29
CA GLY A 186 5.99 -0.90 -5.20
C GLY A 186 4.66 -0.48 -4.56
N ASN A 187 4.33 0.81 -4.56
CA ASN A 187 3.05 1.34 -4.08
C ASN A 187 2.72 2.66 -4.81
N VAL A 188 1.47 3.11 -4.71
CA VAL A 188 1.08 4.47 -5.10
C VAL A 188 1.08 5.36 -3.86
N TYR A 189 1.52 6.61 -4.02
CA TYR A 189 1.55 7.59 -2.95
C TYR A 189 0.95 8.90 -3.42
N GLU A 190 0.16 9.55 -2.57
CA GLU A 190 -0.02 10.99 -2.71
C GLU A 190 1.34 11.67 -2.45
N ASP A 191 1.83 12.48 -3.39
CA ASP A 191 3.20 12.96 -3.46
C ASP A 191 3.61 13.77 -2.22
N SER A 192 2.67 14.58 -1.68
CA SER A 192 2.92 15.33 -0.46
C SER A 192 3.00 14.45 0.79
N TYR A 193 2.47 13.22 0.78
CA TYR A 193 2.63 12.26 1.88
C TYR A 193 4.11 11.96 2.17
N LEU A 194 4.89 11.69 1.12
CA LEU A 194 6.28 11.25 1.23
C LEU A 194 7.19 12.30 1.87
N THR A 195 6.85 13.59 1.74
CA THR A 195 7.66 14.73 2.21
C THR A 195 6.99 15.53 3.32
N GLY A 196 5.66 15.48 3.40
CA GLY A 196 4.83 16.20 4.35
C GLY A 196 4.61 15.42 5.64
N CYS A 197 4.42 14.11 5.59
CA CYS A 197 4.08 13.31 6.78
C CYS A 197 5.30 12.76 7.50
N GLU A 198 5.26 12.73 8.84
CA GLU A 198 6.28 12.01 9.64
C GLU A 198 6.34 10.53 9.26
N LEU A 199 5.18 9.89 9.15
CA LEU A 199 5.10 8.48 8.82
C LEU A 199 5.52 8.19 7.38
N GLY A 200 5.24 9.09 6.44
CA GLY A 200 5.73 9.04 5.06
C GLY A 200 7.26 8.92 4.99
N LYS A 201 7.97 9.57 5.92
CA LYS A 201 9.44 9.57 6.03
C LYS A 201 10.00 8.38 6.79
N TRP A 202 9.17 7.54 7.40
CA TRP A 202 9.65 6.42 8.20
C TRP A 202 10.35 5.38 7.31
N LYS A 203 11.65 5.19 7.54
CA LYS A 203 12.47 4.21 6.82
C LYS A 203 11.97 2.79 7.05
N ASN A 204 12.07 1.96 6.00
CA ASN A 204 11.82 0.52 5.97
C ASN A 204 10.37 0.07 6.20
N LYS A 205 9.45 0.93 6.65
CA LYS A 205 8.00 0.67 6.74
C LYS A 205 7.64 -0.71 7.32
N LYS A 206 8.37 -1.13 8.37
CA LYS A 206 8.23 -2.46 8.98
C LYS A 206 7.79 -2.34 10.43
N ILE A 207 6.82 -3.16 10.81
CA ILE A 207 6.28 -3.19 12.18
C ILE A 207 6.89 -4.36 12.93
N PHE A 208 6.76 -5.58 12.40
CA PHE A 208 7.39 -6.79 12.92
C PHE A 208 8.83 -6.90 12.43
N ASN A 209 9.71 -7.38 13.30
CA ASN A 209 11.10 -7.64 12.96
C ASN A 209 11.23 -8.75 11.89
N SER A 210 10.28 -9.68 11.87
CA SER A 210 10.22 -10.80 10.93
C SER A 210 8.77 -11.15 10.58
N ALA A 211 8.13 -10.33 9.75
CA ALA A 211 6.80 -10.61 9.21
C ALA A 211 6.83 -11.77 8.20
N SER A 212 5.81 -12.61 8.22
CA SER A 212 5.58 -13.66 7.21
C SER A 212 4.88 -13.12 5.96
N GLU A 213 4.04 -12.11 6.14
CA GLU A 213 3.38 -11.38 5.05
C GLU A 213 3.55 -9.88 5.30
N HIS A 214 3.74 -9.12 4.23
CA HIS A 214 3.85 -7.67 4.25
C HIS A 214 3.15 -7.10 3.02
N TYR A 215 2.21 -6.20 3.24
CA TYR A 215 1.42 -5.54 2.21
C TYR A 215 1.28 -4.05 2.53
N ARG A 216 1.27 -3.23 1.49
CA ARG A 216 1.10 -1.78 1.59
C ARG A 216 -0.01 -1.35 0.65
N SER A 217 -0.81 -0.41 1.09
CA SER A 217 -1.90 0.18 0.30
C SER A 217 -2.05 1.65 0.63
N ILE A 218 -3.02 2.29 -0.01
CA ILE A 218 -3.45 3.65 0.29
C ILE A 218 -4.78 3.61 1.02
N ASP A 219 -4.92 4.43 2.06
CA ASP A 219 -6.19 4.67 2.74
C ASP A 219 -7.16 5.43 1.82
N ARG A 220 -8.38 4.93 1.74
CA ARG A 220 -9.41 5.42 0.81
C ARG A 220 -9.97 6.80 1.17
N HIS A 221 -9.70 7.31 2.37
CA HIS A 221 -10.28 8.56 2.87
C HIS A 221 -9.28 9.69 3.03
N ASN A 222 -8.02 9.39 3.31
CA ASN A 222 -7.00 10.40 3.58
C ASN A 222 -5.73 10.27 2.73
N TYR A 223 -5.72 9.29 1.82
CA TYR A 223 -4.64 9.06 0.85
C TYR A 223 -3.27 8.95 1.53
N THR A 224 -3.25 8.36 2.73
CA THR A 224 -2.03 8.01 3.45
C THR A 224 -1.71 6.54 3.21
N GLU A 225 -0.44 6.16 3.37
CA GLU A 225 -0.06 4.76 3.30
C GLU A 225 -0.60 3.99 4.51
N THR A 226 -1.14 2.80 4.25
CA THR A 226 -1.41 1.78 5.28
C THR A 226 -0.45 0.62 5.06
N VAL A 227 0.18 0.17 6.14
CA VAL A 227 1.06 -1.00 6.15
C VAL A 227 0.38 -2.11 6.93
N ASN A 228 0.26 -3.28 6.31
CA ASN A 228 -0.30 -4.47 6.91
C ASN A 228 0.76 -5.57 6.97
N GLU A 229 0.98 -6.15 8.15
CA GLU A 229 1.90 -7.26 8.34
C GLU A 229 1.24 -8.40 9.11
N LYS A 230 1.61 -9.63 8.77
CA LYS A 230 1.24 -10.81 9.56
C LYS A 230 2.47 -11.52 10.08
N TYR A 231 2.28 -12.21 11.17
CA TYR A 231 3.24 -13.10 11.79
C TYR A 231 2.54 -14.43 12.13
N HIS A 232 3.12 -15.53 11.69
CA HIS A 232 2.63 -16.87 11.96
C HIS A 232 3.68 -17.69 12.71
N SER A 233 3.23 -18.38 13.76
CA SER A 233 4.01 -19.38 14.49
C SER A 233 3.09 -20.50 15.00
N ASP A 234 3.65 -21.63 15.42
CA ASP A 234 2.87 -22.76 15.93
C ASP A 234 1.99 -22.34 17.12
N GLY A 235 0.68 -22.31 16.91
CA GLY A 235 -0.32 -22.00 17.94
C GLY A 235 -0.54 -20.52 18.24
N PHE A 236 0.08 -19.61 17.49
CA PHE A 236 -0.08 -18.16 17.65
C PHE A 236 0.04 -17.43 16.30
N GLU A 237 -0.96 -16.60 16.03
CA GLU A 237 -1.00 -15.73 14.86
C GLU A 237 -1.14 -14.29 15.34
N ALA A 238 -0.42 -13.37 14.70
CA ALA A 238 -0.54 -11.96 14.96
C ALA A 238 -0.60 -11.17 13.66
N SER A 239 -1.31 -10.06 13.68
CA SER A 239 -1.31 -9.07 12.62
C SER A 239 -1.03 -7.69 13.19
N ALA A 240 -0.55 -6.82 12.33
CA ALA A 240 -0.38 -5.41 12.63
C ALA A 240 -0.82 -4.57 11.43
N GLU A 241 -1.59 -3.54 11.70
CA GLU A 241 -1.90 -2.46 10.76
C GLU A 241 -1.28 -1.17 11.30
N PHE A 242 -0.62 -0.42 10.43
CA PHE A 242 -0.02 0.87 10.74
C PHE A 242 -0.43 1.90 9.69
N SER A 243 -0.93 3.04 10.15
CA SER A 243 -1.46 4.09 9.29
C SER A 243 -1.28 5.49 9.89
N GLY A 244 -1.52 6.51 9.07
CA GLY A 244 -1.54 7.93 9.46
C GLY A 244 -0.51 8.80 8.73
N CYS A 245 -0.47 10.08 9.10
CA CYS A 245 0.42 11.10 8.54
C CYS A 245 1.44 11.59 9.57
N ASP A 246 1.12 12.62 10.37
CA ASP A 246 1.95 13.02 11.51
C ASP A 246 1.53 12.30 12.80
N ASN A 247 0.22 12.09 12.96
CA ASN A 247 -0.33 11.24 14.00
C ASN A 247 -0.25 9.78 13.54
N MET A 248 0.24 8.91 14.42
CA MET A 248 0.37 7.49 14.16
C MET A 248 -0.81 6.74 14.75
N ASN A 249 -1.34 5.78 13.99
CA ASN A 249 -2.26 4.76 14.47
C ASN A 249 -1.67 3.38 14.18
N VAL A 250 -1.63 2.52 15.20
CA VAL A 250 -1.19 1.14 15.10
C VAL A 250 -2.20 0.23 15.77
N VAL A 251 -2.64 -0.79 15.05
CA VAL A 251 -3.49 -1.85 15.57
C VAL A 251 -2.72 -3.15 15.53
N PHE A 252 -2.55 -3.79 16.68
CA PHE A 252 -2.04 -5.16 16.77
C PHE A 252 -3.18 -6.11 17.12
N GLU A 253 -3.28 -7.22 16.40
CA GLU A 253 -4.17 -8.31 16.78
C GLU A 253 -3.35 -9.58 17.04
N GLY A 254 -3.79 -10.38 18.00
CA GLY A 254 -3.14 -11.63 18.38
C GLY A 254 -4.16 -12.69 18.76
N ALA A 255 -4.09 -13.85 18.10
CA ALA A 255 -5.01 -14.97 18.28
C ALA A 255 -4.28 -16.16 18.93
N TYR A 256 -4.84 -16.65 20.04
CA TYR A 256 -4.34 -17.84 20.74
C TYR A 256 -5.37 -18.96 20.70
N LYS A 257 -4.98 -20.11 20.15
CA LYS A 257 -5.79 -21.34 20.19
C LYS A 257 -5.80 -21.90 21.61
N THR A 258 -6.93 -21.80 22.30
CA THR A 258 -7.11 -22.32 23.66
C THR A 258 -8.58 -22.54 24.00
N SER A 259 -8.88 -23.64 24.68
CA SER A 259 -10.21 -23.88 25.25
C SER A 259 -10.40 -23.27 26.64
N ASP A 260 -9.32 -22.86 27.31
CA ASP A 260 -9.38 -22.22 28.63
C ASP A 260 -9.54 -20.70 28.48
N THR A 261 -10.78 -20.24 28.62
CA THR A 261 -11.17 -18.83 28.57
C THR A 261 -11.39 -18.22 29.97
N GLY A 262 -10.82 -18.83 31.01
CA GLY A 262 -10.85 -18.32 32.37
C GLY A 262 -10.08 -17.00 32.51
N ILE A 263 -10.46 -16.17 33.49
CA ILE A 263 -9.86 -14.83 33.72
C ILE A 263 -8.34 -14.92 33.90
N LYS A 264 -7.86 -15.96 34.60
CA LYS A 264 -6.44 -16.20 34.80
C LYS A 264 -5.71 -16.50 33.49
N SER A 265 -6.25 -17.42 32.67
CA SER A 265 -5.72 -17.75 31.34
C SER A 265 -5.68 -16.51 30.44
N ILE A 266 -6.75 -15.71 30.42
CA ILE A 266 -6.80 -14.45 29.67
C ILE A 266 -5.68 -13.49 30.12
N GLY A 267 -5.48 -13.31 31.43
CA GLY A 267 -4.42 -12.46 31.96
C GLY A 267 -3.02 -12.93 31.56
N GLU A 268 -2.77 -14.24 31.61
CA GLU A 268 -1.51 -14.85 31.19
C GLU A 268 -1.27 -14.69 29.68
N LYS A 269 -2.29 -14.93 28.86
CA LYS A 269 -2.22 -14.77 27.40
C LYS A 269 -2.06 -13.32 26.97
N ARG A 270 -2.71 -12.38 27.68
CA ARG A 270 -2.51 -10.94 27.47
C ARG A 270 -1.06 -10.53 27.74
N LYS A 271 -0.48 -11.04 28.83
CA LYS A 271 0.93 -10.80 29.14
C LYS A 271 1.84 -11.38 28.05
N GLN A 272 1.59 -12.60 27.61
CA GLN A 272 2.32 -13.23 26.50
C GLN A 272 2.26 -12.40 25.22
N PHE A 273 1.09 -11.84 24.90
CA PHE A 273 0.90 -10.97 23.74
C PHE A 273 1.75 -9.70 23.83
N LEU A 274 1.69 -8.98 24.95
CA LEU A 274 2.48 -7.77 25.16
C LEU A 274 3.99 -8.07 25.17
N ASP A 275 4.41 -9.18 25.79
CA ASP A 275 5.80 -9.65 25.78
C ASP A 275 6.28 -9.98 24.35
N PHE A 276 5.41 -10.59 23.54
CA PHE A 276 5.69 -10.86 22.14
C PHE A 276 5.89 -9.55 21.36
N LEU A 277 4.95 -8.61 21.47
CA LEU A 277 5.03 -7.32 20.77
C LEU A 277 6.29 -6.54 21.15
N LEU A 278 6.65 -6.52 22.44
CA LEU A 278 7.84 -5.80 22.92
C LEU A 278 9.14 -6.34 22.31
N LYS A 279 9.21 -7.64 22.06
CA LYS A 279 10.42 -8.30 21.51
C LYS A 279 10.46 -8.33 20.00
N ASN A 280 9.30 -8.41 19.35
CA ASN A 280 9.19 -8.73 17.93
C ASN A 280 8.75 -7.56 17.06
N THR A 281 8.63 -6.35 17.60
CA THR A 281 8.28 -5.15 16.83
C THR A 281 9.39 -4.10 16.83
N THR A 282 9.31 -3.16 15.90
CA THR A 282 10.14 -1.94 15.82
C THR A 282 9.63 -0.84 16.77
N LEU A 283 8.44 -1.01 17.36
CA LEU A 283 7.74 -0.07 18.25
C LEU A 283 7.98 -0.35 19.74
N GLN A 284 9.19 -0.81 20.08
CA GLN A 284 9.52 -1.31 21.43
C GLN A 284 9.29 -0.26 22.52
N LYS A 285 9.54 1.03 22.23
CA LYS A 285 9.37 2.12 23.20
C LYS A 285 7.90 2.33 23.54
N GLU A 286 7.05 2.40 22.53
CA GLU A 286 5.61 2.55 22.67
C GLU A 286 5.02 1.32 23.39
N ILE A 287 5.41 0.10 22.99
CA ILE A 287 4.93 -1.13 23.63
C ILE A 287 5.38 -1.24 25.10
N ALA A 288 6.58 -0.77 25.45
CA ALA A 288 7.03 -0.76 26.85
C ALA A 288 6.13 0.11 27.75
N VAL A 289 5.65 1.26 27.24
CA VAL A 289 4.71 2.12 27.97
C VAL A 289 3.39 1.38 28.21
N VAL A 290 2.83 0.78 27.15
CA VAL A 290 1.58 -0.01 27.23
C VAL A 290 1.72 -1.17 28.22
N GLN A 291 2.81 -1.95 28.11
CA GLN A 291 3.05 -3.08 28.97
C GLN A 291 3.14 -2.65 30.44
N ASN A 292 3.92 -1.61 30.75
CA ASN A 292 4.08 -1.10 32.11
C ASN A 292 2.75 -0.68 32.74
N HIS A 293 1.84 -0.10 31.95
CA HIS A 293 0.51 0.25 32.43
C HIS A 293 -0.30 -1.00 32.85
N TYR A 294 -0.34 -2.02 31.99
CA TYR A 294 -1.11 -3.25 32.25
C TYR A 294 -0.45 -4.24 33.23
N LEU A 295 0.74 -3.92 33.76
CA LEU A 295 1.29 -4.64 34.92
C LEU A 295 0.53 -4.32 36.21
N THR A 296 -0.05 -3.13 36.32
CA THR A 296 -0.68 -2.62 37.55
C THR A 296 -2.16 -2.28 37.38
N HIS A 297 -2.65 -2.18 36.14
CA HIS A 297 -4.04 -1.83 35.82
C HIS A 297 -4.72 -2.95 35.03
N GLN A 298 -6.01 -3.17 35.29
CA GLN A 298 -6.84 -4.02 34.44
C GLN A 298 -7.33 -3.21 33.23
N PRO A 299 -7.48 -3.85 32.05
CA PRO A 299 -8.09 -3.21 30.89
C PRO A 299 -9.49 -2.70 31.21
N SER A 300 -9.81 -1.56 30.61
CA SER A 300 -11.11 -0.91 30.71
C SER A 300 -11.71 -0.77 29.31
N GLY A 301 -12.99 -0.40 29.23
CA GLY A 301 -13.60 -0.06 27.93
C GLY A 301 -13.05 1.22 27.31
N SER A 302 -12.35 2.05 28.09
CA SER A 302 -11.83 3.34 27.67
C SER A 302 -10.35 3.29 27.33
N TYR A 303 -9.94 4.20 26.45
CA TYR A 303 -8.53 4.46 26.16
C TYR A 303 -7.80 5.01 27.39
N THR A 304 -6.52 4.69 27.49
CA THR A 304 -5.59 5.19 28.48
C THR A 304 -4.60 6.13 27.80
N ASP A 305 -4.44 7.33 28.36
CA ASP A 305 -3.50 8.32 27.87
C ASP A 305 -2.25 8.39 28.75
N VAL A 306 -1.07 8.30 28.13
CA VAL A 306 0.23 8.46 28.78
C VAL A 306 1.10 9.35 27.90
N GLY A 307 1.23 10.62 28.28
CA GLY A 307 1.93 11.61 27.45
C GLY A 307 1.15 11.84 26.15
N ASN A 308 1.80 11.62 25.00
CA ASN A 308 1.18 11.71 23.69
C ASN A 308 0.73 10.35 23.12
N LEU A 309 0.77 9.29 23.93
CA LEU A 309 0.26 7.97 23.56
C LEU A 309 -1.13 7.78 24.15
N SER A 310 -2.06 7.33 23.32
CA SER A 310 -3.37 6.84 23.74
C SER A 310 -3.49 5.38 23.33
N PHE A 311 -3.92 4.49 24.22
CA PHE A 311 -4.03 3.07 23.88
C PHE A 311 -5.14 2.34 24.61
N ASN A 312 -5.63 1.26 24.01
CA ASN A 312 -6.50 0.31 24.69
C ASN A 312 -6.27 -1.12 24.19
N ILE A 313 -6.41 -2.11 25.07
CA ILE A 313 -6.40 -3.53 24.72
C ILE A 313 -7.78 -4.15 24.93
N PHE A 314 -8.37 -4.58 23.83
CA PHE A 314 -9.63 -5.29 23.79
C PHE A 314 -9.38 -6.79 23.83
N THR A 315 -10.30 -7.55 24.43
CA THR A 315 -10.25 -9.01 24.47
C THR A 315 -11.57 -9.56 23.96
N ASP A 316 -11.50 -10.40 22.94
CA ASP A 316 -12.63 -11.15 22.42
C ASP A 316 -12.45 -12.65 22.67
N LYS A 317 -13.55 -13.35 22.93
CA LYS A 317 -13.57 -14.78 23.28
C LYS A 317 -14.42 -15.52 22.27
N LYS A 318 -13.81 -16.43 21.55
CA LYS A 318 -14.49 -17.35 20.64
C LYS A 318 -14.29 -18.79 21.10
N LYS A 319 -15.11 -19.71 20.60
CA LYS A 319 -14.98 -21.13 20.96
C LYS A 319 -13.61 -21.65 20.50
N GLY A 320 -12.74 -21.97 21.45
CA GLY A 320 -11.40 -22.49 21.18
C GLY A 320 -10.33 -21.43 20.90
N GLU A 321 -10.63 -20.14 21.11
CA GLU A 321 -9.72 -19.04 20.80
C GLU A 321 -9.91 -17.83 21.73
N ILE A 322 -8.81 -17.18 22.08
CA ILE A 322 -8.80 -15.85 22.71
C ILE A 322 -8.08 -14.89 21.77
N ASN A 323 -8.73 -13.77 21.46
CA ASN A 323 -8.19 -12.72 20.62
C ASN A 323 -7.91 -11.46 21.45
N PHE A 324 -6.76 -10.85 21.21
CA PHE A 324 -6.41 -9.54 21.73
C PHE A 324 -6.30 -8.55 20.59
N ARG A 325 -6.85 -7.36 20.77
CA ARG A 325 -6.66 -6.22 19.87
C ARG A 325 -6.11 -5.06 20.67
N LEU A 326 -4.87 -4.69 20.43
CA LEU A 326 -4.24 -3.51 21.02
C LEU A 326 -4.26 -2.38 19.99
N VAL A 327 -4.92 -1.28 20.31
CA VAL A 327 -4.92 -0.06 19.51
C VAL A 327 -4.02 0.96 20.21
N ILE A 328 -3.11 1.57 19.45
CA ILE A 328 -2.19 2.60 19.91
C ILE A 328 -2.27 3.78 18.95
N THR A 329 -2.59 4.95 19.49
CA THR A 329 -2.47 6.23 18.80
C THR A 329 -1.32 7.01 19.43
N LYS A 330 -0.49 7.65 18.59
CA LYS A 330 0.53 8.61 19.03
C LYS A 330 0.26 9.94 18.35
N GLU A 331 -0.13 10.93 19.15
CA GLU A 331 -0.39 12.27 18.66
C GLU A 331 0.93 13.06 18.58
N ASN A 332 1.27 13.54 17.39
CA ASN A 332 2.39 14.46 17.19
C ASN A 332 1.91 15.83 16.67
N ASN A 333 0.73 15.87 16.04
CA ASN A 333 0.14 17.05 15.45
C ASN A 333 -1.36 17.13 15.79
N PRO A 334 -1.78 17.96 16.77
CA PRO A 334 -3.17 18.04 17.20
C PRO A 334 -4.10 18.70 16.16
N LYS A 335 -3.55 19.21 15.05
CA LYS A 335 -4.34 19.75 13.94
C LYS A 335 -4.73 18.70 12.92
N GLN A 336 -4.16 17.49 12.97
CA GLN A 336 -4.50 16.39 12.06
C GLN A 336 -5.46 15.39 12.72
N ASN A 337 -6.60 15.90 13.19
CA ASN A 337 -7.63 15.11 13.86
C ASN A 337 -8.84 14.82 12.96
N GLU A 338 -8.96 15.52 11.82
CA GLU A 338 -9.96 15.29 10.79
C GLU A 338 -9.33 14.80 9.49
N ASN A 339 -10.09 14.10 8.65
CA ASN A 339 -9.56 13.55 7.40
C ASN A 339 -9.08 14.61 6.43
N TRP A 340 -9.78 15.74 6.31
CA TRP A 340 -9.36 16.82 5.42
C TRP A 340 -8.02 17.45 5.83
N ASP A 341 -7.82 17.62 7.14
CA ASP A 341 -6.56 18.11 7.70
C ASP A 341 -5.41 17.15 7.42
N ILE A 342 -5.69 15.84 7.46
CA ILE A 342 -4.73 14.81 7.08
C ILE A 342 -4.44 14.89 5.58
N VAL A 343 -5.45 14.91 4.71
CA VAL A 343 -5.30 15.00 3.23
C VAL A 343 -4.43 16.19 2.84
N THR A 344 -4.69 17.35 3.43
CA THR A 344 -3.98 18.60 3.14
C THR A 344 -2.66 18.77 3.91
N ARG A 345 -2.30 17.78 4.74
CA ARG A 345 -1.04 17.73 5.50
C ARG A 345 -0.86 18.96 6.41
N ILE A 346 -1.94 19.43 7.03
CA ILE A 346 -1.91 20.65 7.86
C ILE A 346 -0.86 20.51 8.97
N LYS A 347 -0.18 21.61 9.32
CA LYS A 347 0.93 21.66 10.29
C LYS A 347 0.62 22.53 11.48
#